data_AF-A0A1Q7UGD1-F1
#
_entry.id   AF-A0A1Q7UGD1-F1
#
_cell.length_a   1.000
_cell.length_b   1.000
_cell.length_c   1.000
_cell.angle_alpha   90.00
_cell.angle_beta   90.00
_cell.angle_gamma   90.00
#
_symmetry.space_group_name_H-M   'P 1'
#
loop_
_entity.id
_entity.type
_entity.pdbx_description
1 polymer ?
#
loop_
_entity_poly.entity_id
_entity_poly.type
_entity_poly.pdbx_seq_one_letter_code
_entity_poly.pdbx_strand_id
1 'polypeptide(L)'
;MIHAYVGLGSNLGDREGTLRAAVGRLRNVPETKVLRLSTLRNTEPVGYVDQPRFLNGAVELETGLSARGLLDVLLELEQAFGRNRAAVAPQGPRRKGVGGDLAREARLIRAMSHLDELDEFEAELELRLKKEYTAVFGLFRYCVLTQDATYLCNRLDLAQVSQPNYPFFHLRMEDVWVWDKNRPTRIIPRAEVWTSSDVTVEELRGEGEDSHLTAESLAEKIGESLSADDDL
;
A
#
# COMPACT_ATOMS: atom_id res chain seq x y z
N MET A 1 -12.04 1.16 -19.59
CA MET A 1 -10.84 1.96 -19.23
C MET A 1 -10.48 1.67 -17.79
N ILE A 2 -9.21 1.80 -17.41
CA ILE A 2 -8.69 1.54 -16.07
C ILE A 2 -8.16 2.84 -15.44
N HIS A 3 -8.21 2.94 -14.12
CA HIS A 3 -7.55 4.02 -13.38
C HIS A 3 -6.11 3.61 -13.05
N ALA A 4 -5.15 4.51 -13.30
CA ALA A 4 -3.75 4.33 -12.96
C ALA A 4 -3.20 5.58 -12.27
N TYR A 5 -2.27 5.37 -11.34
CA TYR A 5 -1.60 6.44 -10.62
C TYR A 5 -0.11 6.36 -10.93
N VAL A 6 0.47 7.47 -11.38
CA VAL A 6 1.87 7.54 -11.83
C VAL A 6 2.61 8.60 -11.03
N GLY A 7 3.72 8.20 -10.40
CA GLY A 7 4.62 9.11 -9.71
C GLY A 7 5.51 9.90 -10.69
N LEU A 8 5.70 11.17 -10.41
CA LEU A 8 6.51 12.12 -11.18
C LEU A 8 7.63 12.66 -10.28
N GLY A 9 8.87 12.71 -10.78
CA GLY A 9 10.01 13.23 -10.00
C GLY A 9 11.09 13.90 -10.85
N SER A 10 11.68 14.98 -10.34
CA SER A 10 12.84 15.65 -10.94
C SER A 10 13.68 16.35 -9.87
N ASN A 11 14.98 16.12 -9.83
CA ASN A 11 15.93 16.76 -8.90
C ASN A 11 16.89 17.76 -9.57
N LEU A 12 17.03 17.72 -10.89
CA LEU A 12 18.03 18.52 -11.61
C LEU A 12 17.40 19.47 -12.63
N GLY A 13 18.01 20.64 -12.83
CA GLY A 13 17.59 21.63 -13.81
C GLY A 13 16.24 22.29 -13.49
N ASP A 14 15.47 22.60 -14.53
CA ASP A 14 14.10 23.12 -14.40
C ASP A 14 13.13 21.99 -14.02
N ARG A 15 13.08 21.69 -12.72
CA ARG A 15 12.30 20.58 -12.17
C ARG A 15 10.81 20.72 -12.47
N GLU A 16 10.24 21.90 -12.24
CA GLU A 16 8.81 22.14 -12.45
C GLU A 16 8.45 22.15 -13.94
N GLY A 17 9.26 22.78 -14.79
CA GLY A 17 9.07 22.74 -16.24
C GLY A 17 9.14 21.32 -16.80
N THR A 18 10.07 20.50 -16.28
CA THR A 18 10.20 19.09 -16.64
C THR A 18 8.94 18.30 -16.28
N LEU A 19 8.43 18.46 -15.05
CA LEU A 19 7.20 17.76 -14.62
C LEU A 19 5.97 18.23 -15.41
N ARG A 20 5.84 19.53 -15.68
CA ARG A 20 4.74 20.05 -16.51
C ARG A 20 4.80 19.52 -17.94
N ALA A 21 5.99 19.45 -18.53
CA ALA A 21 6.19 18.88 -19.85
C ALA A 21 5.87 17.38 -19.89
N ALA A 22 6.25 16.63 -18.85
CA ALA A 22 5.91 15.22 -18.69
C ALA A 22 4.39 14.99 -18.66
N VAL A 23 3.67 15.77 -17.85
CA VAL A 23 2.19 15.74 -17.82
C VAL A 23 1.60 16.14 -19.16
N GLY A 24 2.16 17.16 -19.81
CA GLY A 24 1.75 17.58 -21.15
C GLY A 24 1.88 16.46 -22.18
N ARG A 25 2.93 15.65 -22.09
CA ARG A 25 3.11 14.45 -22.94
C ARG A 25 2.09 13.36 -22.61
N LEU A 26 1.83 13.08 -21.34
CA LEU A 26 0.83 12.10 -20.90
C LEU A 26 -0.58 12.41 -21.42
N ARG A 27 -0.93 13.71 -21.50
CA ARG A 27 -2.21 14.14 -22.09
C ARG A 27 -2.34 13.83 -23.59
N ASN A 28 -1.23 13.63 -24.29
CA ASN A 28 -1.20 13.34 -25.72
C ASN A 28 -1.06 11.83 -26.00
N VAL A 29 -0.97 10.99 -24.97
CA VAL A 29 -0.91 9.53 -25.13
C VAL A 29 -2.28 9.03 -25.59
N PRO A 30 -2.35 8.19 -26.66
CA PRO A 30 -3.60 7.61 -27.11
C PRO A 30 -4.34 6.88 -25.97
N GLU A 31 -5.67 6.97 -26.01
CA GLU A 31 -6.55 6.31 -25.02
C GLU A 31 -6.25 6.68 -23.56
N THR A 32 -5.56 7.78 -23.30
CA THR A 32 -5.15 8.18 -21.95
C THR A 32 -5.64 9.59 -21.64
N LYS A 33 -6.22 9.75 -20.45
CA LYS A 33 -6.75 11.01 -19.95
C LYS A 33 -6.15 11.29 -18.58
N VAL A 34 -5.51 12.45 -18.44
CA VAL A 34 -5.10 12.96 -17.13
C VAL A 34 -6.33 13.48 -16.40
N LEU A 35 -6.68 12.86 -15.28
CA LEU A 35 -7.82 13.24 -14.46
C LEU A 35 -7.43 14.29 -13.42
N ARG A 36 -6.38 14.03 -12.64
CA ARG A 36 -5.93 14.86 -11.52
C ARG A 36 -4.42 14.88 -11.42
N LEU A 37 -3.90 15.96 -10.85
CA LEU A 37 -2.50 16.12 -10.45
C LEU A 37 -2.47 16.38 -8.95
N SER A 38 -1.54 15.76 -8.24
CA SER A 38 -1.25 16.14 -6.86
C SER A 38 -0.59 17.52 -6.82
N THR A 39 -0.51 18.09 -5.62
CA THR A 39 0.43 19.17 -5.35
C THR A 39 1.87 18.68 -5.58
N LEU A 40 2.73 19.56 -6.11
CA LEU A 40 4.16 19.27 -6.23
C LEU A 40 4.85 19.56 -4.90
N ARG A 41 5.73 18.66 -4.47
CA ARG A 41 6.41 18.72 -3.16
C ARG A 41 7.92 18.61 -3.33
N ASN A 42 8.67 19.39 -2.55
CA ASN A 42 10.12 19.21 -2.46
C ASN A 42 10.42 18.14 -1.41
N THR A 43 11.15 17.09 -1.78
CA THR A 43 11.51 15.99 -0.88
C THR A 43 13.03 15.80 -0.84
N GLU A 44 13.54 15.26 0.26
CA GLU A 44 14.94 14.86 0.35
C GLU A 44 15.25 13.68 -0.59
N PRO A 45 16.50 13.57 -1.08
CA PRO A 45 16.95 12.39 -1.81
C PRO A 45 17.04 11.15 -0.88
N VAL A 46 16.72 9.98 -1.44
CA VAL A 46 16.79 8.70 -0.71
C VAL A 46 17.96 7.88 -1.22
N GLY A 47 18.74 7.28 -0.31
CA GLY A 47 19.95 6.51 -0.62
C GLY A 47 21.18 7.39 -0.74
N TYR A 48 21.48 7.91 -1.94
CA TYR A 48 22.59 8.85 -2.13
C TYR A 48 22.15 10.25 -1.70
N VAL A 49 22.61 10.73 -0.55
CA VAL A 49 22.12 11.99 0.06
C VAL A 49 22.86 13.24 -0.42
N ASP A 50 24.04 13.10 -1.04
CA ASP A 50 24.82 14.22 -1.58
C ASP A 50 24.36 14.62 -2.99
N GLN A 51 23.08 14.96 -3.11
CA GLN A 51 22.45 15.39 -4.36
C GLN A 51 21.31 16.39 -4.09
N PRO A 52 20.87 17.17 -5.10
CA PRO A 52 19.78 18.12 -4.92
C PRO A 52 18.44 17.47 -4.55
N ARG A 53 17.59 18.24 -3.87
CA ARG A 53 16.23 17.82 -3.49
C ARG A 53 15.37 17.53 -4.72
N PHE A 54 14.54 16.50 -4.63
CA PHE A 54 13.58 16.17 -5.67
C PHE A 54 12.36 17.08 -5.57
N LEU A 55 11.79 17.46 -6.71
CA LEU A 55 10.41 17.90 -6.83
C LEU A 55 9.59 16.69 -7.27
N ASN A 56 8.63 16.27 -6.47
CA ASN A 56 7.80 15.09 -6.71
C ASN A 56 6.32 15.45 -6.79
N GLY A 57 5.55 14.59 -7.46
CA GLY A 57 4.10 14.63 -7.48
C GLY A 57 3.53 13.32 -8.04
N ALA A 58 2.21 13.25 -8.17
CA ALA A 58 1.52 12.12 -8.77
C ALA A 58 0.47 12.61 -9.77
N VAL A 59 0.22 11.80 -10.79
CA VAL A 59 -0.86 12.01 -11.75
C VAL A 59 -1.80 10.81 -11.74
N GLU A 60 -3.10 11.10 -11.65
CA GLU A 60 -4.13 10.12 -11.89
C GLU A 60 -4.50 10.14 -13.38
N LEU A 61 -4.51 8.94 -13.95
CA LEU A 61 -4.84 8.68 -15.34
C LEU A 61 -6.06 7.76 -15.41
N GLU A 62 -6.92 8.03 -16.38
CA GLU A 62 -7.83 7.03 -16.92
C GLU A 62 -7.27 6.59 -18.28
N THR A 63 -7.06 5.30 -18.49
CA THR A 63 -6.45 4.81 -19.74
C THR A 63 -7.09 3.53 -20.27
N GLY A 64 -7.12 3.38 -21.59
CA GLY A 64 -7.45 2.13 -22.28
C GLY A 64 -6.25 1.18 -22.40
N LEU A 65 -5.04 1.67 -22.14
CA LEU A 65 -3.81 0.88 -22.24
C LEU A 65 -3.76 -0.21 -21.17
N SER A 66 -3.16 -1.35 -21.51
CA SER A 66 -2.79 -2.36 -20.52
C SER A 66 -1.69 -1.82 -19.59
N ALA A 67 -1.56 -2.39 -18.39
CA ALA A 67 -0.50 -1.99 -17.45
C ALA A 67 0.91 -2.04 -18.08
N ARG A 68 1.16 -3.03 -18.95
CA ARG A 68 2.42 -3.14 -19.68
C ARG A 68 2.58 -2.05 -20.73
N GLY A 69 1.53 -1.77 -21.52
CA GLY A 69 1.56 -0.71 -22.52
C GLY A 69 1.74 0.68 -21.89
N LEU A 70 1.09 0.93 -20.75
CA LEU A 70 1.31 2.14 -19.98
C LEU A 70 2.75 2.25 -19.48
N LEU A 71 3.33 1.17 -18.95
CA LEU A 71 4.74 1.14 -18.53
C LEU A 71 5.68 1.47 -19.69
N ASP A 72 5.48 0.87 -20.86
CA ASP A 72 6.34 1.10 -22.03
C ASP A 72 6.29 2.58 -22.47
N VAL A 73 5.09 3.20 -22.51
CA VAL A 73 4.93 4.65 -22.76
C VAL A 73 5.67 5.50 -21.73
N LEU A 74 5.55 5.17 -20.43
CA LEU A 74 6.22 5.92 -19.37
C LEU A 74 7.74 5.83 -19.51
N LEU A 75 8.27 4.67 -19.92
CA LEU A 75 9.69 4.45 -20.14
C LEU A 75 10.23 5.23 -21.35
N GLU A 76 9.46 5.32 -22.42
CA GLU A 76 9.80 6.16 -23.58
C GLU A 76 9.84 7.64 -23.18
N LEU A 77 8.89 8.09 -22.35
CA LEU A 77 8.88 9.45 -21.82
C LEU A 77 10.12 9.72 -20.97
N GLU A 78 10.51 8.81 -20.06
CA GLU A 78 11.75 8.97 -19.29
C GLU A 78 12.99 9.16 -20.18
N GLN A 79 13.11 8.37 -21.25
CA GLN A 79 14.22 8.49 -22.18
C GLN A 79 14.21 9.83 -22.92
N ALA A 80 13.03 10.29 -23.37
CA ALA A 80 12.86 11.56 -24.05
C ALA A 80 13.22 12.78 -23.17
N PHE A 81 13.05 12.67 -21.84
CA PHE A 81 13.46 13.69 -20.88
C PHE A 81 14.91 13.57 -20.38
N GLY A 82 15.71 12.69 -20.99
CA GLY A 82 17.16 12.67 -20.83
C GLY A 82 17.71 11.54 -19.95
N ARG A 83 16.89 10.55 -19.56
CA ARG A 83 17.38 9.40 -18.80
C ARG A 83 18.15 8.43 -19.70
N ASN A 84 19.47 8.50 -19.68
CA ASN A 84 20.32 7.47 -20.28
C ASN A 84 20.63 6.36 -19.26
N ARG A 85 19.89 5.25 -19.31
CA ARG A 85 20.06 4.11 -18.38
C ARG A 85 21.49 3.55 -18.36
N ALA A 86 22.25 3.69 -19.44
CA ALA A 86 23.64 3.24 -19.51
C ALA A 86 24.61 4.08 -18.66
N ALA A 87 24.23 5.28 -18.25
CA ALA A 87 25.02 6.17 -17.41
C ALA A 87 24.69 6.05 -15.91
N VAL A 88 23.69 5.25 -15.54
CA VAL A 88 23.25 5.07 -14.16
C VAL A 88 23.82 3.75 -13.63
N ALA A 89 24.75 3.84 -12.68
CA ALA A 89 25.25 2.65 -11.99
C ALA A 89 24.08 1.88 -11.32
N PRO A 90 24.05 0.54 -11.36
CA PRO A 90 23.01 -0.24 -10.71
C PRO A 90 22.94 0.10 -9.22
N GLN A 91 21.73 0.29 -8.69
CA GLN A 91 21.48 0.46 -7.25
C GLN A 91 21.65 -0.88 -6.53
N GLY A 92 22.86 -1.43 -6.56
CA GLY A 92 23.34 -2.41 -5.61
C GLY A 92 23.96 -1.69 -4.41
N PRO A 93 24.14 -2.37 -3.27
CA PRO A 93 24.71 -1.72 -2.10
C PRO A 93 26.19 -1.46 -2.39
N ARG A 94 26.66 -0.21 -2.35
CA ARG A 94 28.02 0.11 -1.88
C ARG A 94 28.41 1.59 -1.87
N ARG A 95 29.10 1.91 -0.76
CA ARG A 95 30.32 2.73 -0.59
C ARG A 95 30.56 3.98 -1.46
N LYS A 96 30.89 5.05 -0.72
CA LYS A 96 31.50 6.33 -1.12
C LYS A 96 32.42 6.26 -2.36
N GLY A 97 32.23 7.19 -3.30
CA GLY A 97 33.20 7.46 -4.36
C GLY A 97 32.78 8.57 -5.35
N VAL A 98 33.14 9.81 -5.00
CA VAL A 98 33.67 10.92 -5.83
C VAL A 98 33.14 11.15 -7.27
N GLY A 99 32.47 12.29 -7.45
CA GLY A 99 32.72 13.32 -8.48
C GLY A 99 32.76 12.94 -9.96
N GLY A 100 31.74 13.37 -10.71
CA GLY A 100 31.75 13.47 -12.17
C GLY A 100 30.38 13.91 -12.70
N ASP A 101 30.37 14.90 -13.60
CA ASP A 101 29.21 15.59 -14.19
C ASP A 101 27.88 14.83 -14.14
N LEU A 102 27.00 15.31 -13.25
CA LEU A 102 25.70 14.73 -12.95
C LEU A 102 24.78 14.75 -14.17
N ALA A 103 24.54 13.55 -14.70
CA ALA A 103 23.46 13.26 -15.64
C ALA A 103 22.16 13.95 -15.19
N ARG A 104 21.54 14.73 -16.09
CA ARG A 104 20.21 15.32 -15.87
C ARG A 104 19.22 14.20 -15.54
N GLU A 105 18.77 14.12 -14.30
CA GLU A 105 17.87 13.08 -13.83
C GLU A 105 16.42 13.62 -13.80
N ALA A 106 15.74 13.52 -14.93
CA ALA A 106 14.28 13.54 -14.96
C ALA A 106 13.80 12.10 -14.73
N ARG A 107 13.16 11.83 -13.59
CA ARG A 107 12.68 10.50 -13.22
C ARG A 107 11.15 10.49 -13.30
N LEU A 108 10.65 10.16 -14.48
CA LEU A 108 9.21 10.05 -14.77
C LEU A 108 8.62 8.74 -14.22
N ILE A 109 9.46 7.81 -13.76
CA ILE A 109 9.08 6.59 -13.05
C ILE A 109 9.96 6.45 -11.81
N ARG A 110 9.40 6.87 -10.67
CA ARG A 110 9.68 6.26 -9.38
C ARG A 110 8.41 5.54 -8.97
N ALA A 111 8.43 4.21 -9.00
CA ALA A 111 7.60 3.44 -8.09
C ALA A 111 7.90 3.99 -6.70
N MET A 112 6.86 4.56 -6.08
CA MET A 112 6.96 5.40 -4.89
C MET A 112 7.81 4.73 -3.84
N SER A 113 8.76 5.50 -3.30
CA SER A 113 9.49 5.18 -2.09
C SER A 113 10.13 6.46 -1.56
N HIS A 114 10.30 6.73 -0.28
CA HIS A 114 9.92 6.12 1.00
C HIS A 114 10.75 6.96 1.99
N LEU A 115 10.28 7.44 3.13
CA LEU A 115 9.49 6.72 4.13
C LEU A 115 8.30 7.58 4.58
N ASP A 116 8.50 8.84 4.97
CA ASP A 116 7.47 9.68 5.62
C ASP A 116 6.11 9.83 4.93
N GLU A 117 6.00 9.94 3.59
CA GLU A 117 4.68 10.07 2.91
C GLU A 117 3.97 8.73 2.72
N LEU A 118 4.74 7.65 2.60
CA LEU A 118 4.19 6.30 2.63
C LEU A 118 3.82 5.94 4.06
N ASP A 119 4.62 6.35 5.03
CA ASP A 119 4.31 6.23 6.45
C ASP A 119 3.11 7.10 6.82
N GLU A 120 2.96 8.31 6.27
CA GLU A 120 1.80 9.18 6.49
C GLU A 120 0.55 8.62 5.81
N PHE A 121 0.67 8.09 4.60
CA PHE A 121 -0.44 7.42 3.91
C PHE A 121 -0.83 6.12 4.61
N GLU A 122 0.13 5.31 5.05
CA GLU A 122 -0.10 4.12 5.86
C GLU A 122 -0.70 4.49 7.22
N ALA A 123 -0.21 5.53 7.89
CA ALA A 123 -0.77 6.05 9.13
C ALA A 123 -2.19 6.60 8.91
N GLU A 124 -2.49 7.22 7.78
CA GLU A 124 -3.84 7.69 7.44
C GLU A 124 -4.77 6.50 7.16
N LEU A 125 -4.30 5.48 6.45
CA LEU A 125 -5.03 4.23 6.23
C LEU A 125 -5.29 3.50 7.54
N GLU A 126 -4.29 3.40 8.42
CA GLU A 126 -4.41 2.82 9.76
C GLU A 126 -5.35 3.62 10.65
N LEU A 127 -5.26 4.95 10.64
CA LEU A 127 -6.15 5.80 11.40
C LEU A 127 -7.60 5.67 10.91
N ARG A 128 -7.80 5.58 9.59
CA ARG A 128 -9.11 5.34 9.00
C ARG A 128 -9.63 3.95 9.39
N LEU A 129 -8.78 2.92 9.31
CA LEU A 129 -9.12 1.56 9.70
C LEU A 129 -9.49 1.48 11.19
N LYS A 130 -8.72 2.11 12.07
CA LYS A 130 -8.99 2.22 13.51
C LYS A 130 -10.33 2.92 13.77
N LYS A 131 -10.62 4.03 13.08
CA LYS A 131 -11.91 4.74 13.21
C LYS A 131 -13.09 3.88 12.76
N GLU A 132 -12.97 3.21 11.62
CA GLU A 132 -14.00 2.27 11.14
C GLU A 132 -14.23 1.16 12.14
N TYR A 133 -13.15 0.55 12.61
CA TYR A 133 -13.21 -0.50 13.62
C TYR A 133 -13.90 -0.02 14.90
N THR A 134 -13.49 1.10 15.49
CA THR A 134 -14.14 1.62 16.71
C THR A 134 -15.63 1.86 16.51
N ALA A 135 -16.03 2.32 15.31
CA ALA A 135 -17.43 2.55 14.98
C ALA A 135 -18.26 1.26 14.87
N VAL A 136 -17.65 0.14 14.46
CA VAL A 136 -18.36 -1.13 14.19
C VAL A 136 -18.10 -2.21 15.23
N PHE A 137 -17.08 -2.07 16.08
CA PHE A 137 -16.66 -3.07 17.07
C PHE A 137 -17.83 -3.55 17.93
N GLY A 138 -18.63 -2.61 18.42
CA GLY A 138 -19.81 -2.91 19.24
C GLY A 138 -20.97 -3.60 18.49
N LEU A 139 -20.83 -3.90 17.20
CA LEU A 139 -21.83 -4.60 16.38
C LEU A 139 -21.53 -6.09 16.21
N PHE A 140 -20.34 -6.55 16.62
CA PHE A 140 -19.88 -7.92 16.39
C PHE A 140 -19.74 -8.72 17.70
N ARG A 141 -19.94 -10.04 17.60
CA ARG A 141 -19.87 -10.97 18.75
C ARG A 141 -18.49 -11.58 18.94
N TYR A 142 -17.80 -11.91 17.86
CA TYR A 142 -16.51 -12.61 17.88
C TYR A 142 -15.42 -11.78 17.21
N CYS A 143 -14.21 -11.86 17.76
CA CYS A 143 -12.98 -11.48 17.10
C CYS A 143 -12.16 -12.75 16.84
N VAL A 144 -11.78 -12.96 15.58
CA VAL A 144 -11.06 -14.15 15.11
C VAL A 144 -9.73 -13.68 14.52
N LEU A 145 -8.63 -14.11 15.11
CA LEU A 145 -7.28 -13.80 14.63
C LEU A 145 -6.71 -15.04 13.97
N THR A 146 -6.29 -14.88 12.72
CA THR A 146 -5.51 -15.86 11.97
C THR A 146 -4.16 -15.25 11.61
N GLN A 147 -3.24 -16.06 11.10
CA GLN A 147 -1.93 -15.57 10.64
C GLN A 147 -2.05 -14.48 9.56
N ASP A 148 -3.03 -14.61 8.65
CA ASP A 148 -3.17 -13.70 7.51
C ASP A 148 -4.02 -12.46 7.80
N ALA A 149 -4.97 -12.52 8.73
CA ALA A 149 -5.92 -11.45 8.97
C ALA A 149 -6.69 -11.59 10.29
N THR A 150 -7.26 -10.47 10.74
CA THR A 150 -8.23 -10.42 11.83
C THR A 150 -9.64 -10.18 11.30
N TYR A 151 -10.61 -10.89 11.85
CA TYR A 151 -12.01 -10.83 11.47
C TYR A 151 -12.88 -10.52 12.69
N LEU A 152 -13.86 -9.65 12.51
CA LEU A 152 -15.01 -9.53 13.40
C LEU A 152 -16.20 -10.25 12.76
N CYS A 153 -16.95 -11.03 13.51
CA CYS A 153 -18.15 -11.69 12.98
C CYS A 153 -19.24 -11.89 14.04
N ASN A 154 -20.48 -12.12 13.60
CA ASN A 154 -21.60 -12.42 14.50
C ASN A 154 -21.90 -13.91 14.63
N ARG A 155 -21.47 -14.71 13.65
CA ARG A 155 -21.53 -16.18 13.72
C ARG A 155 -20.22 -16.76 13.28
N LEU A 156 -19.79 -17.78 14.01
CA LEU A 156 -18.56 -18.51 13.77
C LEU A 156 -18.82 -20.01 13.95
N ASP A 157 -18.60 -20.79 12.89
CA ASP A 157 -18.46 -22.23 12.97
C ASP A 157 -16.98 -22.58 12.77
N LEU A 158 -16.38 -23.23 13.77
CA LEU A 158 -15.01 -23.74 13.72
C LEU A 158 -15.03 -25.26 13.65
N ALA A 159 -14.44 -25.82 12.60
CA ALA A 159 -14.24 -27.26 12.44
C ALA A 159 -12.76 -27.59 12.38
N GLN A 160 -12.31 -28.52 13.23
CA GLN A 160 -11.00 -29.13 13.10
C GLN A 160 -11.09 -30.31 12.13
N VAL A 161 -10.33 -30.24 11.04
CA VAL A 161 -10.21 -31.31 10.05
C VAL A 161 -8.95 -32.11 10.38
N SER A 162 -9.15 -33.35 10.82
CA SER A 162 -8.04 -34.27 11.09
C SER A 162 -7.33 -34.65 9.80
N GLN A 163 -6.04 -34.30 9.69
CA GLN A 163 -5.13 -34.78 8.67
C GLN A 163 -3.92 -35.49 9.31
N PRO A 164 -3.24 -36.41 8.59
CA PRO A 164 -2.20 -37.25 9.19
C PRO A 164 -0.99 -36.49 9.76
N ASN A 165 -0.68 -35.31 9.22
CA ASN A 165 0.59 -34.64 9.48
C ASN A 165 0.49 -33.29 10.22
N TYR A 166 -0.63 -32.57 10.11
CA TYR A 166 -0.86 -31.29 10.81
C TYR A 166 -2.36 -31.07 11.07
N PRO A 167 -2.74 -30.43 12.19
CA PRO A 167 -4.11 -29.98 12.41
C PRO A 167 -4.48 -28.94 11.35
N PHE A 168 -5.67 -29.05 10.78
CA PHE A 168 -6.19 -28.11 9.79
C PHE A 168 -7.51 -27.55 10.32
N PHE A 169 -7.68 -26.24 10.34
CA PHE A 169 -8.88 -25.57 10.80
C PHE A 169 -9.67 -25.04 9.60
N HIS A 170 -10.97 -25.29 9.62
CA HIS A 170 -11.94 -24.68 8.71
C HIS A 170 -12.86 -23.77 9.53
N LEU A 171 -12.79 -22.48 9.24
CA LEU A 171 -13.62 -21.45 9.83
C LEU A 171 -14.66 -21.01 8.83
N ARG A 172 -15.92 -20.93 9.27
CA ARG A 172 -17.00 -20.31 8.52
C ARG A 172 -17.58 -19.19 9.36
N MET A 173 -17.62 -18.00 8.80
CA MET A 173 -18.04 -16.79 9.48
C MET A 173 -19.16 -16.10 8.69
N GLU A 174 -20.17 -15.57 9.38
CA GLU A 174 -21.24 -14.75 8.79
C GLU A 174 -21.29 -13.35 9.42
N ASP A 175 -21.78 -12.38 8.64
CA ASP A 175 -21.78 -10.96 8.96
C ASP A 175 -20.39 -10.52 9.42
N VAL A 176 -19.46 -10.46 8.47
CA VAL A 176 -18.03 -10.37 8.76
C VAL A 176 -17.52 -8.97 8.44
N TRP A 177 -16.68 -8.43 9.31
CA TRP A 177 -15.82 -7.29 9.02
C TRP A 177 -14.35 -7.71 9.09
N VAL A 178 -13.56 -7.38 8.07
CA VAL A 178 -12.15 -7.79 7.98
C VAL A 178 -11.22 -6.61 8.29
N TRP A 179 -10.29 -6.80 9.24
CA TRP A 179 -9.22 -5.85 9.51
C TRP A 179 -8.14 -5.96 8.44
N ASP A 180 -8.31 -5.24 7.35
CA ASP A 180 -7.38 -5.24 6.22
C ASP A 180 -7.29 -3.83 5.61
N LYS A 181 -6.11 -3.20 5.70
CA LYS A 181 -5.88 -1.85 5.16
C LYS A 181 -6.00 -1.82 3.62
N ASN A 182 -5.80 -2.95 2.96
CA ASN A 182 -5.77 -3.08 1.50
C ASN A 182 -7.14 -3.40 0.88
N ARG A 183 -8.19 -3.66 1.69
CA ARG A 183 -9.54 -3.92 1.18
C ARG A 183 -10.36 -2.64 0.99
N PRO A 184 -10.97 -2.42 -0.19
CA PRO A 184 -11.87 -1.29 -0.41
C PRO A 184 -13.21 -1.45 0.32
N THR A 185 -13.66 -2.69 0.56
CA THR A 185 -14.86 -3.03 1.33
C THR A 185 -14.52 -4.07 2.38
N ARG A 186 -14.85 -3.79 3.65
CA ARG A 186 -14.49 -4.67 4.78
C ARG A 186 -15.66 -5.48 5.31
N ILE A 187 -16.89 -5.03 5.08
CA ILE A 187 -18.10 -5.78 5.40
C ILE A 187 -18.37 -6.79 4.29
N ILE A 188 -18.37 -8.07 4.62
CA ILE A 188 -18.69 -9.17 3.72
C ILE A 188 -19.75 -10.08 4.38
N PRO A 189 -20.75 -10.58 3.62
CA PRO A 189 -21.82 -11.39 4.20
C PRO A 189 -21.32 -12.70 4.82
N ARG A 190 -20.29 -13.30 4.22
CA ARG A 190 -19.72 -14.59 4.63
C ARG A 190 -18.24 -14.66 4.26
N ALA A 191 -17.46 -15.29 5.13
CA ALA A 191 -16.06 -15.61 4.89
C ALA A 191 -15.78 -17.07 5.29
N GLU A 192 -14.89 -17.72 4.55
CA GLU A 192 -14.38 -19.04 4.92
C GLU A 192 -12.85 -19.00 4.93
N VAL A 193 -12.26 -19.52 5.99
CA VAL A 193 -10.80 -19.57 6.15
C VAL A 193 -10.39 -21.02 6.39
N TRP A 194 -9.34 -21.44 5.68
CA TRP A 194 -8.73 -22.74 5.81
C TRP A 194 -7.27 -22.52 6.18
N THR A 195 -6.85 -22.99 7.35
CA THR A 195 -5.50 -22.74 7.85
C THR A 195 -4.95 -23.93 8.63
N SER A 196 -3.65 -24.18 8.49
CA SER A 196 -2.90 -25.12 9.35
C SER A 196 -2.27 -24.44 10.56
N SER A 197 -2.35 -23.11 10.62
CA SER A 197 -1.77 -22.29 11.68
C SER A 197 -2.75 -22.13 12.84
N ASP A 198 -2.24 -21.63 13.96
CA ASP A 198 -3.07 -21.34 15.12
C ASP A 198 -4.15 -20.29 14.80
N VAL A 199 -5.29 -20.47 15.45
CA VAL A 199 -6.45 -19.59 15.32
C VAL A 199 -6.89 -19.19 16.71
N THR A 200 -6.90 -17.89 16.98
CA THR A 200 -7.38 -17.35 18.24
C THR A 200 -8.80 -16.83 18.05
N VAL A 201 -9.72 -17.28 18.88
CA VAL A 201 -11.12 -16.83 18.89
C VAL A 201 -11.41 -16.18 20.23
N GLU A 202 -11.83 -14.92 20.18
CA GLU A 202 -12.24 -14.15 21.35
C GLU A 202 -13.73 -13.80 21.23
N GLU A 203 -14.51 -14.11 22.25
CA GLU A 203 -15.90 -13.66 22.35
C GLU A 203 -15.93 -12.26 22.98
N LEU A 204 -16.30 -11.27 22.19
CA LEU A 204 -16.30 -9.86 22.59
C LEU A 204 -17.49 -9.53 23.50
N ARG A 205 -18.59 -10.27 23.35
CA ARG A 205 -19.81 -10.14 24.14
C ARG A 205 -20.38 -11.51 24.45
N GLY A 206 -20.43 -11.86 25.73
CA GLY A 206 -21.21 -12.99 26.22
C GLY A 206 -22.71 -12.68 26.19
N GLU A 207 -23.56 -13.70 26.32
CA GLU A 207 -25.00 -13.49 26.46
C GLU A 207 -25.31 -12.67 27.73
N GLY A 208 -25.61 -11.38 27.56
CA GLY A 208 -26.14 -10.52 28.62
C GLY A 208 -25.13 -9.68 29.43
N GLU A 209 -23.85 -9.64 29.05
CA GLU A 209 -22.85 -8.77 29.69
C GLU A 209 -22.29 -7.71 28.73
N ASP A 210 -21.99 -6.53 29.29
CA ASP A 210 -21.20 -5.51 28.60
C ASP A 210 -19.79 -6.05 28.31
N SER A 211 -19.27 -5.71 27.13
CA SER A 211 -17.96 -6.21 26.66
C SER A 211 -16.84 -5.90 27.66
N HIS A 212 -16.09 -6.92 28.07
CA HIS A 212 -14.89 -6.77 28.92
C HIS A 212 -13.71 -6.17 28.15
N LEU A 213 -13.80 -6.06 26.82
CA LEU A 213 -12.74 -5.57 25.93
C LEU A 213 -13.17 -4.26 25.28
N THR A 214 -12.30 -3.24 25.36
CA THR A 214 -12.52 -1.98 24.64
C THR A 214 -12.03 -2.10 23.20
N ALA A 215 -12.62 -1.30 22.30
CA ALA A 215 -12.15 -1.21 20.93
C ALA A 215 -10.67 -0.82 20.90
N GLU A 216 -10.26 0.15 21.71
CA GLU A 216 -8.90 0.66 21.76
C GLU A 216 -7.88 -0.44 22.14
N SER A 217 -8.17 -1.23 23.19
CA SER A 217 -7.27 -2.28 23.66
C SER A 217 -7.09 -3.39 22.62
N LEU A 218 -8.15 -3.77 21.92
CA LEU A 218 -8.06 -4.80 20.89
C LEU A 218 -7.42 -4.26 19.60
N ALA A 219 -7.61 -2.99 19.26
CA ALA A 219 -6.93 -2.35 18.13
C ALA A 219 -5.41 -2.22 18.35
N GLU A 220 -4.96 -1.94 19.57
CA GLU A 220 -3.53 -1.98 19.94
C GLU A 220 -2.96 -3.39 19.76
N LYS A 221 -3.66 -4.41 20.28
CA LYS A 221 -3.27 -5.81 20.14
C LYS A 221 -3.18 -6.28 18.68
N ILE A 222 -4.14 -5.89 17.84
CA ILE A 222 -4.14 -6.22 16.41
C ILE A 222 -3.02 -5.46 15.66
N GLY A 223 -2.76 -4.20 16.05
CA GLY A 223 -1.69 -3.39 15.46
C GLY A 223 -0.28 -3.93 15.73
N GLU A 224 -0.03 -4.49 16.91
CA GLU A 224 1.24 -5.16 17.25
C GLU A 224 1.40 -6.53 16.58
N SER A 225 0.29 -7.21 16.27
CA SER A 225 0.30 -8.53 15.64
C SER A 225 0.74 -8.51 14.16
N LEU A 226 0.64 -7.36 13.48
CA LEU A 226 0.96 -7.24 12.04
C LEU A 226 2.45 -7.01 11.75
N SER A 227 3.28 -6.80 12.78
CA SER A 227 4.72 -6.53 12.65
C SER A 227 5.62 -7.72 12.99
N ALA A 228 5.08 -8.93 13.19
CA ALA A 228 5.83 -10.03 13.77
C ALA A 228 6.59 -10.94 12.78
N ASP A 229 6.47 -10.78 11.45
CA ASP A 229 6.99 -11.78 10.50
C ASP A 229 7.87 -11.23 9.35
N ASP A 230 8.45 -10.03 9.45
CA ASP A 230 9.29 -9.45 8.36
C ASP A 230 10.81 -9.41 8.64
N ASP A 231 11.32 -10.23 9.57
CA ASP A 231 12.76 -10.40 9.81
C ASP A 231 13.19 -11.87 9.71
N LEU A 232 13.41 -12.37 8.48
CA LEU A 232 14.33 -13.50 8.17
C LEU A 232 14.95 -13.39 6.76
#